data_AF-A0A1F9DVT7-F1
#
_entry.id   AF-A0A1F9DVT7-F1
#
_cell.length_a   1.000
_cell.length_b   1.000
_cell.length_c   1.000
_cell.angle_alpha   90.00
_cell.angle_beta   90.00
_cell.angle_gamma   90.00
#
_symmetry.space_group_name_H-M   'P 1'
#
loop_
_entity.id
_entity.type
_entity.pdbx_description
1 polymer ?
#
loop_
_entity_poly.entity_id
_entity_poly.type
_entity_poly.pdbx_seq_one_letter_code
_entity_poly.pdbx_strand_id
1 'polypeptide(L)'
;MQSMKTFVIFILLIMIAFGIGYGLGYMKLKGAQKEWAVAKGELQSKISTLEKELFRARARESLREMSETVSQIGAHLAEKNFGLAVKAVDGLKESFSAIQPVLDEEWKSKLAFFLPALEEIKKEAENLNPAVRKKTEDFKTLFEQSLKPVRKELDKK
;
A
#
# COMPACT_ATOMS: atom_id res chain seq x y z
N MET A 1 -47.82 -42.43 -49.19
CA MET A 1 -48.01 -41.25 -48.31
C MET A 1 -47.57 -41.44 -46.85
N GLN A 2 -47.52 -42.66 -46.29
CA GLN A 2 -47.07 -42.87 -44.89
C GLN A 2 -45.58 -42.57 -44.66
N SER A 3 -44.67 -43.02 -45.54
CA SER A 3 -43.22 -42.80 -45.40
C SER A 3 -42.82 -41.31 -45.34
N MET A 4 -43.47 -40.45 -46.13
CA MET A 4 -43.19 -39.00 -46.12
C MET A 4 -43.64 -38.34 -44.80
N LYS A 5 -44.78 -38.77 -44.23
CA LYS A 5 -45.25 -38.29 -42.92
C LYS A 5 -44.28 -38.69 -41.79
N THR A 6 -43.81 -39.93 -41.80
CA THR A 6 -42.85 -40.43 -40.81
C THR A 6 -41.51 -39.70 -40.89
N PHE A 7 -41.02 -39.40 -42.10
CA PHE A 7 -39.79 -38.65 -42.32
C PHE A 7 -39.89 -37.19 -41.81
N VAL A 8 -41.01 -36.51 -42.09
CA VAL A 8 -41.26 -35.15 -41.60
C VAL A 8 -41.34 -35.12 -40.07
N ILE A 9 -42.00 -36.10 -39.45
CA ILE A 9 -42.06 -36.23 -37.98
C ILE A 9 -40.66 -36.40 -37.38
N PHE A 10 -39.81 -37.22 -38.01
CA PHE A 10 -38.44 -37.44 -37.57
C PHE A 10 -37.58 -36.16 -37.62
N ILE A 11 -37.68 -35.39 -38.71
CA ILE A 11 -36.99 -34.10 -38.84
C ILE A 11 -37.48 -33.10 -37.77
N LEU A 12 -38.78 -33.08 -37.51
CA LEU A 12 -39.37 -32.22 -36.48
C LEU A 12 -38.84 -32.57 -35.08
N LEU A 13 -38.73 -33.87 -34.77
CA LEU A 13 -38.16 -34.33 -33.49
C LEU A 13 -36.67 -33.98 -33.35
N ILE A 14 -35.89 -34.09 -34.43
CA ILE A 14 -34.48 -33.69 -34.43
C ILE A 14 -34.35 -32.19 -34.18
N MET A 15 -35.17 -31.35 -34.83
CA MET A 15 -35.17 -29.90 -34.62
C MET A 15 -35.55 -29.53 -33.19
N ILE A 16 -36.53 -30.22 -32.59
CA ILE A 16 -36.92 -30.01 -31.19
C ILE A 16 -35.77 -30.41 -30.24
N ALA A 17 -35.14 -31.56 -30.46
CA ALA A 17 -34.01 -32.02 -29.65
C ALA A 17 -32.82 -31.05 -29.73
N PHE A 18 -32.50 -30.54 -30.93
CA PHE A 18 -31.47 -29.52 -31.12
C PHE A 18 -31.84 -28.19 -30.44
N GLY A 19 -33.10 -27.75 -30.53
CA GLY A 19 -33.58 -26.54 -29.88
C GLY A 19 -33.49 -26.60 -28.35
N ILE A 20 -33.86 -27.74 -27.75
CA ILE A 20 -33.76 -27.97 -26.31
C ILE A 20 -32.29 -28.02 -25.87
N GLY A 21 -31.44 -28.73 -26.61
CA GLY A 21 -30.00 -28.80 -26.34
C GLY A 21 -29.31 -27.43 -26.38
N TYR A 22 -29.62 -26.63 -27.39
CA TYR A 22 -29.09 -25.26 -27.54
C TYR A 22 -29.59 -24.33 -26.42
N GLY A 23 -30.88 -24.39 -26.08
CA GLY A 23 -31.45 -23.59 -25.00
C GLY A 23 -30.84 -23.89 -23.62
N LEU A 24 -30.67 -25.18 -23.29
CA LEU A 24 -30.03 -25.61 -22.04
C LEU A 24 -28.53 -25.23 -22.00
N GLY A 25 -27.83 -25.36 -23.13
CA GLY A 25 -26.43 -24.95 -23.24
C GLY A 25 -26.24 -23.44 -23.05
N TYR A 26 -27.10 -22.63 -23.66
CA TYR A 26 -27.09 -21.18 -23.54
C TYR A 26 -27.39 -20.70 -22.10
N MET A 27 -28.33 -21.34 -21.40
CA MET A 27 -28.60 -21.04 -19.99
C MET A 27 -27.43 -21.39 -19.08
N LYS A 28 -26.78 -22.55 -19.28
CA LYS A 28 -25.58 -22.93 -18.53
C LYS A 28 -24.41 -21.97 -18.78
N LEU A 29 -24.18 -21.56 -20.03
CA LEU A 29 -23.17 -20.56 -20.38
C LEU A 29 -23.44 -19.21 -19.71
N LYS A 30 -24.69 -18.75 -19.69
CA LYS A 30 -25.07 -17.53 -18.97
C LYS A 30 -24.86 -17.65 -17.46
N GLY A 31 -25.16 -18.82 -16.87
CA GLY A 31 -24.90 -19.09 -15.46
C GLY A 31 -23.41 -19.03 -15.13
N ALA A 32 -22.59 -19.78 -15.87
CA ALA A 32 -21.14 -19.78 -15.71
C ALA A 32 -20.51 -18.39 -15.94
N GLN A 33 -21.03 -17.62 -16.90
CA GLN A 33 -20.56 -16.26 -17.15
C GLN A 33 -20.88 -15.31 -15.98
N LYS A 34 -22.03 -15.47 -15.33
CA LYS A 34 -22.38 -14.72 -14.11
C LYS A 34 -21.48 -15.09 -12.95
N GLU A 35 -21.29 -16.38 -12.70
CA GLU A 35 -20.41 -16.86 -11.62
C GLU A 35 -18.96 -16.40 -11.82
N TRP A 36 -18.47 -16.46 -13.06
CA TRP A 36 -17.15 -15.95 -13.43
C TRP A 36 -17.02 -14.44 -13.21
N ALA A 37 -18.05 -13.67 -13.59
CA ALA A 37 -18.05 -12.22 -13.39
C ALA A 37 -18.03 -11.85 -11.90
N VAL A 38 -18.79 -12.58 -11.06
CA VAL A 38 -18.80 -12.39 -9.60
C VAL A 38 -17.43 -12.73 -9.01
N ALA A 39 -16.89 -13.91 -9.32
CA ALA A 39 -15.59 -14.33 -8.83
C ALA A 39 -14.46 -13.37 -9.26
N LYS A 40 -14.52 -12.85 -10.49
CA LYS A 40 -13.58 -11.83 -10.97
C LYS A 40 -13.71 -10.52 -10.18
N GLY A 41 -14.94 -10.08 -9.89
CA GLY A 41 -15.19 -8.89 -9.08
C GLY A 41 -14.66 -9.03 -7.66
N GLU A 42 -14.88 -10.17 -7.01
CA GLU A 42 -14.35 -10.47 -5.68
C GLU A 42 -12.82 -10.51 -5.67
N LEU A 43 -12.19 -11.16 -6.66
CA LEU A 43 -10.73 -11.19 -6.78
C LEU A 43 -10.17 -9.79 -7.01
N GLN A 44 -10.79 -8.98 -7.86
CA GLN A 44 -10.35 -7.61 -8.10
C GLN A 44 -10.46 -6.75 -6.83
N SER A 45 -11.53 -6.91 -6.06
CA SER A 45 -11.69 -6.25 -4.76
C SER A 45 -10.61 -6.69 -3.76
N LYS A 46 -10.33 -7.99 -3.66
CA LYS A 46 -9.26 -8.52 -2.82
C LYS A 46 -7.89 -8.01 -3.22
N ILE A 47 -7.60 -7.95 -4.53
CA ILE A 47 -6.35 -7.40 -5.06
C ILE A 47 -6.21 -5.94 -4.65
N SER A 48 -7.23 -5.10 -4.86
CA SER A 48 -7.17 -3.69 -4.48
C SER A 48 -7.01 -3.47 -2.96
N THR A 49 -7.57 -4.35 -2.13
CA THR A 49 -7.36 -4.31 -0.67
C THR A 49 -5.93 -4.69 -0.32
N LEU A 50 -5.41 -5.79 -0.87
CA LEU A 50 -4.04 -6.25 -0.65
C LEU A 50 -3.01 -5.24 -1.16
N GLU A 51 -3.26 -4.59 -2.29
CA GLU A 51 -2.43 -3.50 -2.82
C GLU A 51 -2.35 -2.35 -1.81
N LYS A 52 -3.48 -1.92 -1.23
CA LYS A 52 -3.49 -0.87 -0.19
C LYS A 52 -2.76 -1.31 1.07
N GLU A 53 -2.93 -2.55 1.51
CA GLU A 53 -2.23 -3.08 2.69
C GLU A 53 -0.72 -3.19 2.48
N LEU A 54 -0.31 -3.71 1.32
CA LEU A 54 1.09 -3.77 0.90
C LEU A 54 1.70 -2.38 0.78
N PHE A 55 0.93 -1.43 0.24
CA PHE A 55 1.30 -0.03 0.16
C PHE A 55 1.62 0.52 1.55
N ARG A 56 0.70 0.36 2.50
CA ARG A 56 0.87 0.80 3.90
C ARG A 56 2.03 0.09 4.60
N ALA A 57 2.22 -1.20 4.36
CA ALA A 57 3.31 -1.97 4.94
C ALA A 57 4.67 -1.44 4.44
N ARG A 58 4.81 -1.17 3.13
CA ARG A 58 6.02 -0.58 2.57
C ARG A 58 6.31 0.80 3.12
N ALA A 59 5.29 1.67 3.22
CA ALA A 59 5.47 3.00 3.80
C ALA A 59 5.96 2.93 5.26
N ARG A 60 5.42 1.99 6.06
CA ARG A 60 5.89 1.75 7.43
C ARG A 60 7.32 1.23 7.49
N GLU A 61 7.69 0.33 6.58
CA GLU A 61 9.06 -0.16 6.50
C GLU A 61 10.04 0.95 6.16
N SER A 62 9.74 1.76 5.15
CA SER A 62 10.57 2.93 4.79
C SER A 62 10.69 3.92 5.95
N LEU A 63 9.60 4.17 6.69
CA LEU A 63 9.65 5.03 7.88
C LEU A 63 10.51 4.42 9.00
N ARG A 64 10.55 3.10 9.13
CA ARG A 64 11.41 2.40 10.09
C ARG A 64 12.89 2.49 9.67
N GLU A 65 13.21 2.25 8.40
CA GLU A 65 14.56 2.43 7.86
C GLU A 65 15.05 3.88 8.07
N MET A 66 14.17 4.86 7.88
CA MET A 66 14.48 6.27 8.17
C MET A 66 14.88 6.51 9.63
N SER A 67 14.30 5.78 10.58
CA SER A 67 14.65 5.91 12.01
C SER A 67 16.08 5.41 12.29
N GLU A 68 16.52 4.39 11.56
CA GLU A 68 17.90 3.92 11.60
C GLU A 68 18.86 4.97 11.01
N THR A 69 18.48 5.61 9.90
CA THR A 69 19.25 6.72 9.32
C THR A 69 19.38 7.91 10.28
N VAL A 70 18.33 8.25 11.03
CA VAL A 70 18.42 9.27 12.10
C VAL A 70 19.43 8.87 13.18
N SER A 71 19.49 7.58 13.51
CA SER A 71 20.49 7.07 14.46
C SER A 71 21.91 7.20 13.92
N GLN A 72 22.12 6.96 12.62
CA GLN A 72 23.40 7.16 11.96
C GLN A 72 23.82 8.64 11.94
N ILE A 73 22.88 9.57 11.70
CA ILE A 73 23.14 11.02 11.82
C ILE A 73 23.64 11.35 13.24
N GLY A 74 22.96 10.85 14.27
CA GLY A 74 23.38 11.02 15.66
C GLY A 74 24.78 10.46 15.94
N ALA A 75 25.12 9.30 15.38
CA ALA A 75 26.45 8.69 15.50
C ALA A 75 27.54 9.56 14.83
N HIS A 76 27.30 10.03 13.60
CA HIS A 76 28.23 10.94 12.91
C HIS A 76 28.44 12.25 13.69
N LEU A 77 27.39 12.80 14.28
CA LEU A 77 27.49 13.98 15.14
C LEU A 77 28.28 13.69 16.43
N ALA A 78 28.12 12.51 17.02
CA ALA A 78 28.89 12.10 18.20
C ALA A 78 30.38 11.96 17.89
N GLU A 79 30.73 11.49 16.69
CA GLU A 79 32.09 11.41 16.17
C GLU A 79 32.63 12.76 15.63
N LYS A 80 31.84 13.85 15.76
CA LYS A 80 32.15 15.20 15.21
C LYS A 80 32.33 15.22 13.69
N ASN A 81 31.75 14.24 12.99
CA ASN A 81 31.75 14.17 11.54
C ASN A 81 30.52 14.88 10.96
N PHE A 82 30.53 16.22 11.07
CA PHE A 82 29.41 17.06 10.62
C PHE A 82 29.15 16.97 9.12
N GLY A 83 30.19 16.77 8.30
CA GLY A 83 30.04 16.60 6.86
C GLY A 83 29.25 15.34 6.48
N LEU A 84 29.51 14.21 7.14
CA LEU A 84 28.71 12.99 6.94
C LEU A 84 27.31 13.13 7.53
N ALA A 85 27.16 13.81 8.67
CA ALA A 85 25.85 14.08 9.26
C ALA A 85 24.95 14.89 8.32
N VAL A 86 25.48 15.96 7.71
CA VAL A 86 24.72 16.78 6.73
C VAL A 86 24.33 15.95 5.50
N LYS A 87 25.24 15.15 4.95
CA LYS A 87 24.92 14.25 3.82
C LYS A 87 23.83 13.25 4.17
N ALA A 88 23.90 12.66 5.37
CA ALA A 88 22.89 11.72 5.84
C ALA A 88 21.53 12.41 6.07
N VAL A 89 21.52 13.65 6.56
CA VAL A 89 20.29 14.46 6.67
C VAL A 89 19.67 14.75 5.30
N ASP A 90 20.49 15.09 4.30
CA ASP A 90 20.00 15.34 2.94
C ASP A 90 19.42 14.06 2.31
N GLY A 91 20.11 12.92 2.41
CA GLY A 91 19.58 11.64 1.94
C GLY A 91 18.29 11.22 2.66
N LEU A 92 18.16 11.56 3.95
CA LEU A 92 16.94 11.31 4.72
C LEU A 92 15.77 12.18 4.23
N LYS A 93 16.02 13.46 3.89
CA LYS A 93 15.00 14.35 3.30
C LYS A 93 14.52 13.84 1.96
N GLU A 94 15.43 13.40 1.10
CA GLU A 94 15.09 12.81 -0.21
C GLU A 94 14.23 11.56 -0.04
N SER A 95 14.64 10.66 0.86
CA SER A 95 13.90 9.43 1.16
C SER A 95 12.49 9.72 1.69
N PHE A 96 12.34 10.70 2.59
CA PHE A 96 11.04 11.13 3.10
C PHE A 96 10.17 11.74 2.01
N SER A 97 10.75 12.57 1.14
CA SER A 97 10.05 13.21 0.02
C SER A 97 9.53 12.19 -0.99
N ALA A 98 10.23 11.06 -1.17
CA ALA A 98 9.79 9.97 -2.04
C ALA A 98 8.54 9.24 -1.52
N ILE A 99 8.38 9.11 -0.20
CA ILE A 99 7.24 8.43 0.42
C ILE A 99 6.09 9.38 0.79
N GLN A 100 6.35 10.69 0.87
CA GLN A 100 5.36 11.68 1.30
C GLN A 100 4.06 11.74 0.46
N PRO A 101 4.08 11.64 -0.89
CA PRO A 101 2.87 11.71 -1.72
C PRO A 101 1.89 10.57 -1.44
N VAL A 102 2.39 9.57 -0.76
CA VAL A 102 1.91 8.22 -0.71
C VAL A 102 1.47 7.85 0.73
N LEU A 103 1.89 8.65 1.72
CA LEU A 103 1.40 8.57 3.09
C LEU A 103 -0.09 8.97 3.15
N ASP A 104 -0.85 8.29 3.98
CA ASP A 104 -2.22 8.69 4.33
C ASP A 104 -2.19 10.04 5.10
N GLU A 105 -3.28 10.82 5.05
CA GLU A 105 -3.36 12.14 5.69
C GLU A 105 -3.05 12.13 7.20
N GLU A 106 -3.41 11.06 7.90
CA GLU A 106 -3.05 10.87 9.32
C GLU A 106 -1.52 10.86 9.52
N TRP A 107 -0.79 10.16 8.64
CA TRP A 107 0.67 10.09 8.70
C TRP A 107 1.33 11.39 8.27
N LYS A 108 0.79 12.05 7.23
CA LYS A 108 1.26 13.38 6.82
C LYS A 108 1.15 14.39 7.96
N SER A 109 0.03 14.37 8.70
CA SER A 109 -0.17 15.23 9.86
C SER A 109 0.79 14.90 11.00
N LYS A 110 0.93 13.61 11.35
CA LYS A 110 1.89 13.18 12.38
C LYS A 110 3.33 13.55 12.05
N LEU A 111 3.71 13.47 10.77
CA LEU A 111 5.08 13.70 10.31
C LEU A 111 5.30 15.11 9.73
N ALA A 112 4.37 16.04 9.93
CA ALA A 112 4.50 17.42 9.47
C ALA A 112 5.72 18.14 10.09
N PHE A 113 6.14 17.73 11.28
CA PHE A 113 7.33 18.26 11.95
C PHE A 113 8.65 17.75 11.36
N PHE A 114 8.62 16.68 10.55
CA PHE A 114 9.81 15.92 10.16
C PHE A 114 10.78 16.73 9.29
N LEU A 115 10.29 17.32 8.19
CA LEU A 115 11.12 18.14 7.29
C LEU A 115 11.66 19.41 7.97
N PRO A 116 10.85 20.21 8.70
CA PRO A 116 11.35 21.35 9.46
C PRO A 116 12.44 20.98 10.46
N ALA A 117 12.27 19.88 11.21
CA ALA A 117 13.25 19.42 12.19
C ALA A 117 14.57 18.99 11.52
N LEU A 118 14.52 18.29 10.38
CA LEU A 118 15.72 17.95 9.62
C LEU A 118 16.42 19.18 9.02
N GLU A 119 15.67 20.20 8.63
CA GLU A 119 16.24 21.47 8.17
C GLU A 119 16.99 22.20 9.29
N GLU A 120 16.43 22.19 10.50
CA GLU A 120 17.08 22.76 11.69
C GLU A 120 18.35 21.97 12.07
N ILE A 121 18.29 20.64 12.09
CA ILE A 121 19.45 19.77 12.35
C ILE A 121 20.55 20.02 11.30
N LYS A 122 20.19 20.14 10.02
CA LYS A 122 21.14 20.47 8.95
C LYS A 122 21.86 21.79 9.22
N LYS A 123 21.10 22.86 9.46
CA LYS A 123 21.65 24.20 9.71
C LYS A 123 22.59 24.22 10.92
N GLU A 124 22.22 23.52 11.99
CA GLU A 124 23.07 23.45 13.17
C GLU A 124 24.32 22.59 12.96
N ALA A 125 24.22 21.51 12.18
CA ALA A 125 25.36 20.69 11.81
C ALA A 125 26.33 21.46 10.89
N GLU A 126 25.82 22.24 9.93
CA GLU A 126 26.61 23.13 9.07
C GLU A 126 27.33 24.21 9.88
N ASN A 127 26.69 24.74 10.92
CA ASN A 127 27.28 25.68 11.87
C ASN A 127 28.21 25.02 12.92
N LEU A 128 28.45 23.70 12.81
CA LEU A 128 29.28 22.92 13.73
C LEU A 128 28.84 23.04 15.21
N ASN A 129 27.55 23.30 15.44
CA ASN A 129 27.02 23.54 16.77
C ASN A 129 26.94 22.21 17.54
N PRO A 130 27.67 22.02 18.66
CA PRO A 130 27.64 20.76 19.41
C PRO A 130 26.26 20.44 20.03
N ALA A 131 25.37 21.44 20.17
CA ALA A 131 24.00 21.22 20.66
C ALA A 131 23.13 20.41 19.69
N VAL A 132 23.52 20.31 18.41
CA VAL A 132 22.80 19.58 17.37
C VAL A 132 22.64 18.09 17.70
N ARG A 133 23.58 17.53 18.47
CA ARG A 133 23.52 16.13 18.90
C ARG A 133 22.28 15.89 19.77
N LYS A 134 22.07 16.73 20.77
CA LYS A 134 20.91 16.62 21.66
C LYS A 134 19.61 16.81 20.88
N LYS A 135 19.56 17.78 19.97
CA LYS A 135 18.39 17.97 19.09
C LYS A 135 18.11 16.76 18.21
N THR A 136 19.15 16.10 17.69
CA THR A 136 19.01 14.89 16.89
C THR A 136 18.47 13.72 17.73
N GLU A 137 18.91 13.58 18.98
CA GLU A 137 18.40 12.58 19.93
C GLU A 137 16.93 12.84 20.31
N ASP A 138 16.57 14.11 20.58
CA ASP A 138 15.19 14.52 20.86
C ASP A 138 14.28 14.27 19.64
N PHE A 139 14.76 14.64 18.45
CA PHE A 139 14.08 14.38 17.18
C PHE A 139 13.87 12.89 16.94
N LYS A 140 14.91 12.06 17.16
CA LYS A 140 14.80 10.60 17.05
C LYS A 140 13.69 10.06 17.96
N THR A 141 13.67 10.50 19.21
CA THR A 141 12.69 10.07 20.20
C THR A 141 11.27 10.45 19.77
N LEU A 142 11.06 11.68 19.30
CA LEU A 142 9.78 12.13 18.77
C LEU A 142 9.36 11.34 17.52
N PHE A 143 10.31 11.05 16.63
CA PHE A 143 10.05 10.28 15.42
C PHE A 143 9.63 8.86 15.76
N GLU A 144 10.39 8.14 16.59
CA GLU A 144 10.05 6.79 17.05
C GLU A 144 8.68 6.75 17.77
N GLN A 145 8.37 7.75 18.59
CA GLN A 145 7.05 7.88 19.21
C GLN A 145 5.94 8.07 18.17
N SER A 146 6.19 8.84 17.11
CA SER A 146 5.24 9.06 16.03
C SER A 146 5.02 7.80 15.18
N LEU A 147 6.02 6.91 15.12
CA LEU A 147 5.93 5.62 14.43
C LEU A 147 5.18 4.56 15.23
N LYS A 148 5.07 4.70 16.57
CA LYS A 148 4.30 3.76 17.37
C LYS A 148 2.83 3.81 16.94
N PRO A 149 2.18 2.64 16.77
CA PRO A 149 0.75 2.63 16.52
C PRO A 149 0.08 3.33 17.69
N VAL A 150 -0.79 4.30 17.40
CA VAL A 150 -1.71 4.84 18.41
C VAL A 150 -2.44 3.62 18.95
N ARG A 151 -2.19 3.28 20.21
CA ARG A 151 -2.97 2.29 20.94
C ARG A 151 -4.38 2.87 20.98
N LYS A 152 -5.18 2.63 19.94
CA LYS A 152 -6.63 2.77 20.06
C LYS A 152 -6.98 1.81 21.16
N GLU A 153 -7.49 2.37 22.26
CA GLU A 153 -7.99 1.62 23.40
C GLU A 153 -8.80 0.43 22.89
N LEU A 154 -8.18 -0.75 22.97
CA LEU A 154 -8.86 -2.03 23.10
C LEU A 154 -9.47 -2.03 24.50
N ASP A 155 -10.39 -1.11 24.74
CA ASP A 155 -11.22 -1.06 25.94
C ASP A 155 -12.28 0.01 25.74
N LYS A 156 -13.39 -0.38 25.09
CA LYS A 156 -14.75 -0.12 25.58
C LYS A 156 -15.76 -0.86 24.72
N LYS A 157 -16.13 -2.04 25.26
CA LYS A 157 -17.43 -2.72 25.23
C LYS A 157 -18.04 -3.08 23.89
#